data_AF-A0A1M4SCB3-F1
#
_entry.id   AF-A0A1M4SCB3-F1
#
_cell.length_a   1.000
_cell.length_b   1.000
_cell.length_c   1.000
_cell.angle_alpha   90.00
_cell.angle_beta   90.00
_cell.angle_gamma   90.00
#
_symmetry.space_group_name_H-M   'P 1'
#
loop_
_entity.id
_entity.type
_entity.pdbx_description
1 polymer ?
#
loop_
_entity_poly.entity_id
_entity_poly.type
_entity_poly.pdbx_seq_one_letter_code
_entity_poly.pdbx_strand_id
1 'polypeptide(L)' 'MKMQEIRVKAKALGINSFGKKKVDLIREIQRAEGNFDCFGTAQDYCDRLDCCFRDECLAPAPRKSRSA' A
#
# COMPACT_ATOMS: atom_id res chain seq x y z
N MET A 1 6.83 -2.92 2.14
CA MET A 1 6.04 -4.07 2.61
C MET A 1 5.85 -5.14 1.50
N LYS A 2 6.27 -6.38 1.73
CA LYS A 2 6.10 -7.45 0.73
C LYS A 2 4.65 -7.94 0.67
N MET A 3 4.21 -8.51 -0.45
CA MET A 3 2.84 -9.02 -0.62
C MET A 3 2.42 -10.03 0.45
N GLN A 4 3.36 -10.84 0.95
CA GLN A 4 3.12 -11.80 2.03
C GLN A 4 2.72 -11.08 3.33
N GLU A 5 3.45 -10.04 3.72
CA GLU A 5 3.15 -9.25 4.92
C GLU A 5 1.77 -8.58 4.79
N ILE A 6 1.43 -8.08 3.58
CA ILE A 6 0.12 -7.43 3.32
C ILE A 6 -1.01 -8.43 3.51
N ARG A 7 -0.84 -9.68 3.06
CA ARG A 7 -1.83 -10.75 3.27
C ARG A 7 -2.00 -11.08 4.76
N VAL A 8 -0.92 -11.03 5.55
CA VAL A 8 -0.99 -11.23 7.01
C VAL A 8 -1.79 -10.11 7.66
N LYS A 9 -1.51 -8.84 7.33
CA LYS A 9 -2.31 -7.69 7.81
C LYS A 9 -3.79 -7.79 7.41
N ALA A 10 -4.06 -8.08 6.14
CA ALA A 10 -5.43 -8.27 5.65
C ALA A 10 -6.16 -9.35 6.45
N LYS A 11 -5.52 -10.50 6.69
CA LYS A 11 -6.10 -11.59 7.46
C LYS A 11 -6.40 -11.19 8.91
N ALA A 12 -5.52 -10.43 9.56
CA ALA A 12 -5.73 -9.94 10.92
C ALA A 12 -6.96 -9.00 11.03
N LEU A 13 -7.33 -8.33 9.94
CA LEU A 13 -8.49 -7.45 9.83
C LEU A 13 -9.72 -8.14 9.23
N GLY A 14 -9.68 -9.46 8.99
CA GLY A 14 -10.80 -10.20 8.39
C GLY A 14 -10.99 -9.95 6.88
N ILE A 15 -10.02 -9.36 6.20
CA ILE A 15 -10.09 -9.02 4.76
C ILE A 15 -9.66 -10.22 3.91
N ASN A 16 -10.49 -10.59 2.93
CA ASN A 16 -10.11 -11.60 1.94
C ASN A 16 -9.07 -11.03 0.95
N SER A 17 -7.92 -11.71 0.83
CA SER A 17 -6.82 -11.30 -0.05
C SER A 17 -6.79 -12.04 -1.40
N PHE A 18 -7.65 -13.04 -1.59
CA PHE A 18 -7.66 -13.87 -2.80
C PHE A 18 -8.06 -13.05 -4.04
N GLY A 19 -7.29 -13.20 -5.12
CA GLY A 19 -7.52 -12.51 -6.41
C GLY A 19 -7.29 -11.00 -6.43
N LYS A 20 -6.94 -10.37 -5.29
CA LYS A 20 -6.75 -8.91 -5.20
C LYS A 20 -5.33 -8.52 -5.57
N LYS A 21 -5.20 -7.39 -6.28
CA LYS A 21 -3.91 -6.76 -6.53
C LYS A 21 -3.38 -6.13 -5.24
N LYS A 22 -2.07 -5.94 -5.18
CA LYS A 22 -1.39 -5.31 -4.04
C LYS A 22 -2.03 -3.97 -3.64
N VAL A 23 -2.27 -3.10 -4.62
CA VAL A 23 -2.87 -1.77 -4.41
C VAL A 23 -4.26 -1.88 -3.79
N ASP A 24 -5.14 -2.70 -4.37
CA ASP A 24 -6.51 -2.86 -3.91
C ASP A 24 -6.56 -3.41 -2.47
N LEU A 25 -5.70 -4.38 -2.17
CA LEU A 25 -5.62 -4.98 -0.85
C LEU A 25 -5.12 -4.00 0.21
N ILE A 26 -4.11 -3.18 -0.11
CA ILE A 26 -3.62 -2.15 0.80
C ILE A 26 -4.71 -1.11 1.07
N ARG A 27 -5.41 -0.66 0.03
CA ARG A 27 -6.50 0.31 0.16
C ARG A 27 -7.63 -0.20 1.07
N GLU A 28 -7.94 -1.48 0.97
CA GLU A 28 -8.93 -2.10 1.84
C GLU A 28 -8.47 -2.23 3.29
N ILE A 29 -7.18 -2.53 3.51
CA ILE A 29 -6.56 -2.49 4.84
C ILE A 29 -6.68 -1.08 5.42
N GLN A 30 -6.35 -0.04 4.64
CA GLN A 30 -6.47 1.35 5.10
C GLN A 30 -7.90 1.69 5.55
N ARG A 31 -8.92 1.30 4.78
CA ARG A 31 -10.33 1.50 5.15
C ARG A 31 -10.71 0.75 6.42
N ALA A 32 -10.25 -0.50 6.56
CA ALA A 32 -10.51 -1.30 7.76
C ALA A 32 -9.80 -0.76 9.02
N GLU A 33 -8.66 -0.09 8.84
CA GLU A 33 -7.96 0.66 9.90
C GLU A 33 -8.64 2.03 10.20
N GLY A 34 -9.71 2.39 9.48
CA GLY A 34 -10.40 3.69 9.61
C GLY A 34 -9.69 4.86 8.90
N ASN A 35 -8.72 4.55 8.05
CA ASN A 35 -7.95 5.52 7.27
C ASN A 35 -8.51 5.70 5.85
N PHE A 36 -8.08 6.77 5.18
CA PHE A 36 -8.32 6.97 3.75
C PHE A 36 -7.53 5.94 2.91
N ASP A 37 -8.12 5.47 1.82
CA ASP A 37 -7.51 4.53 0.87
C ASP A 37 -6.54 5.20 -0.13
N CYS A 38 -5.65 6.04 0.41
CA CYS A 38 -4.73 6.89 -0.33
C CYS A 38 -3.48 6.17 -0.85
N PHE A 39 -3.38 4.84 -0.74
CA PHE A 39 -2.19 4.14 -1.21
C PHE A 39 -1.96 4.38 -2.72
N GLY A 40 -0.74 4.80 -3.05
CA GLY A 40 -0.32 5.14 -4.42
C GLY A 40 -0.83 6.48 -4.94
N THR A 41 -1.44 7.33 -4.10
CA THR A 41 -1.88 8.68 -4.52
C THR A 41 -0.98 9.81 -4.00
N ALA A 42 -0.20 9.54 -2.94
CA ALA A 42 0.82 10.48 -2.47
C ALA A 42 1.95 10.58 -3.50
N GLN A 43 2.42 11.81 -3.76
CA GLN A 43 3.52 12.07 -4.69
C GLN A 43 4.80 12.38 -3.91
N ASP A 44 4.83 13.50 -3.18
CA ASP A 44 6.05 13.96 -2.52
C ASP A 44 5.95 13.94 -0.99
N TYR A 45 4.73 14.00 -0.45
CA TYR A 45 4.50 14.12 0.98
C TYR A 45 3.27 13.33 1.44
N CYS A 46 3.38 12.74 2.62
CA CYS A 46 2.31 12.07 3.34
C CYS A 46 2.50 12.37 4.84
N ASP A 47 1.48 13.00 5.44
CA ASP A 47 1.41 13.39 6.85
C ASP A 47 1.00 12.24 7.78
N ARG A 48 0.49 11.12 7.23
CA ARG A 48 0.15 9.91 7.98
C ARG A 48 1.40 9.08 8.29
N LEU A 49 2.11 9.49 9.34
CA LEU A 49 3.35 8.87 9.81
C LEU A 49 3.16 7.44 10.36
N ASP A 50 1.94 7.10 10.78
CA ASP A 50 1.53 5.80 11.31
C ASP A 50 1.17 4.76 10.23
N CYS A 51 1.17 5.16 8.96
CA CYS A 51 0.84 4.27 7.85
C CYS A 51 1.98 3.30 7.54
N CYS A 52 1.75 2.00 7.72
CA CYS A 52 2.74 0.95 7.43
C CYS A 52 3.13 0.83 5.94
N PHE A 53 2.41 1.53 5.05
CA PHE A 53 2.65 1.54 3.61
C PHE A 53 3.33 2.83 3.13
N ARG A 54 3.60 3.79 4.03
CA ARG A 54 4.13 5.12 3.72
C ARG A 54 5.41 5.08 2.88
N ASP A 55 6.34 4.22 3.23
CA ASP A 55 7.63 4.11 2.51
C ASP A 55 7.45 3.69 1.06
N GLU A 56 6.46 2.84 0.77
CA GLU A 56 6.15 2.47 -0.61
C GLU A 56 5.37 3.53 -1.37
N CYS A 57 4.52 4.28 -0.67
CA CYS A 57 3.85 5.44 -1.27
C CYS A 57 4.84 6.52 -1.70
N LEU A 58 5.88 6.76 -0.90
CA LEU A 58 6.87 7.82 -1.12
C LEU A 58 8.14 7.31 -1.83
N ALA A 59 8.22 6.02 -2.14
CA ALA A 59 9.35 5.48 -2.87
C ALA A 59 9.39 6.13 -4.27
N PRO A 60 10.54 6.68 -4.70
CA PRO A 60 10.67 7.22 -6.03
C PRO A 60 10.34 6.11 -7.04
N ALA A 61 9.48 6.41 -8.01
CA ALA A 61 9.11 5.46 -9.06
C ALA A 61 10.39 4.83 -9.63
N PRO A 62 10.43 3.49 -9.82
CA PRO A 62 11.63 2.85 -10.34
C PRO A 62 12.00 3.55 -11.65
N ARG A 63 13.23 4.09 -11.72
CA ARG A 63 13.74 4.69 -12.95
C ARG A 63 13.65 3.61 -14.01
N LYS A 64 12.70 3.72 -14.93
CA LYS A 64 12.74 2.93 -16.16
C LYS A 64 14.02 3.38 -16.84
N SER A 65 15.06 2.54 -16.80
CA SER A 65 16.23 2.74 -17.65
C SER A 65 15.68 2.81 -19.08
N ARG A 66 15.65 4.02 -19.65
CA ARG A 66 15.44 4.18 -21.09
C ARG A 66 16.68 3.56 -21.72
N SER A 67 16.57 2.30 -22.14
CA SER A 67 17.51 1.73 -23.08
C SER A 67 17.45 2.63 -24.32
N ALA A 68 18.58 3.28 -24.61
CA ALA A 68 18.81 4.01 -25.85
C ALA A 68 18.89 3.02 -27.03
#